data_AF-A0AAN8GMT7-F1
#
_entry.id   AF-A0AAN8GMT7-F1
#
_cell.length_a   1.000
_cell.length_b   1.000
_cell.length_c   1.000
_cell.angle_alpha   90.00
_cell.angle_beta   90.00
_cell.angle_gamma   90.00
#
_symmetry.space_group_name_H-M   'P 1'
#
loop_
_entity.id
_entity.type
_entity.pdbx_description
1 polymer ?
#
loop_
_entity_poly.entity_id
_entity_poly.type
_entity_poly.pdbx_seq_one_letter_code
_entity_poly.pdbx_strand_id
1 'polypeptide(L)'
;MVIPLYDDDTGLLVLAGTGDSAVDCFEVSTSEPFLSQVSHCLTDMSTRGVAMVPKLALDVLSCEVMQVLQLTDNCIVPISYQVPRKHTGQEFHDDLYPDTVGTTPAMSAEEWWKGGNKQS
;
A
#
# COMPACT_ATOMS: atom_id res chain seq x y z
N MET A 1 18.65 4.80 3.15
CA MET A 1 17.55 5.71 2.75
C MET A 1 16.26 4.99 3.05
N VAL A 2 15.34 5.62 3.78
CA VAL A 2 14.01 5.03 4.08
C VAL A 2 13.06 5.39 2.95
N ILE A 3 12.24 4.44 2.52
CA ILE A 3 11.26 4.58 1.46
C ILE A 3 9.88 4.38 2.09
N PRO A 4 9.10 5.45 2.31
CA PRO A 4 7.75 5.36 2.83
C PRO A 4 6.74 5.14 1.70
N LEU A 5 5.82 4.20 1.90
CA LEU A 5 4.67 3.94 1.03
C LEU A 5 3.40 3.99 1.87
N TYR A 6 2.63 5.08 1.74
CA TYR A 6 1.36 5.25 2.45
C TYR A 6 0.19 4.92 1.53
N ASP A 7 -0.79 4.23 2.08
CA ASP A 7 -2.04 3.88 1.43
C ASP A 7 -3.20 4.63 2.10
N ASP A 8 -3.74 5.63 1.41
CA ASP A 8 -4.80 6.49 1.92
C ASP A 8 -6.11 5.71 2.20
N ASP A 9 -6.37 4.62 1.47
CA ASP A 9 -7.62 3.85 1.62
C ASP A 9 -7.68 3.07 2.94
N THR A 10 -6.53 2.55 3.39
CA THR A 10 -6.44 1.66 4.56
C THR A 10 -5.75 2.31 5.76
N GLY A 11 -5.04 3.42 5.54
CA GLY A 11 -4.18 4.03 6.54
C GLY A 11 -2.90 3.24 6.81
N LEU A 12 -2.56 2.25 5.99
CA LEU A 12 -1.32 1.49 6.14
C LEU A 12 -0.11 2.28 5.62
N LEU A 13 0.97 2.26 6.38
CA LEU A 13 2.28 2.82 6.04
C LEU A 13 3.31 1.69 6.03
N VAL A 14 3.86 1.42 4.86
CA VAL A 14 5.01 0.52 4.71
C VAL A 14 6.31 1.34 4.70
N LEU A 15 7.26 0.93 5.53
CA LEU A 15 8.61 1.48 5.60
C LEU A 15 9.62 0.41 5.22
N ALA A 16 10.44 0.71 4.21
CA ALA A 16 11.57 -0.13 3.82
C ALA A 16 12.86 0.70 3.75
N GLY A 17 13.97 0.13 4.21
CA GLY A 17 15.28 0.75 4.09
C GLY A 17 16.08 0.16 2.94
N THR A 18 16.64 1.00 2.07
CA THR A 18 17.64 0.52 1.09
C THR A 18 18.84 -0.06 1.82
N GLY A 19 19.19 -1.32 1.56
CA GLY A 19 20.22 -2.07 2.27
C GLY A 19 19.66 -3.04 3.31
N ASP A 20 18.46 -2.79 3.82
CA ASP A 20 17.87 -3.57 4.90
C ASP A 20 17.20 -4.84 4.37
N SER A 21 17.11 -5.83 5.25
CA SER A 21 16.47 -7.12 5.01
C SER A 21 15.16 -7.24 5.82
N ALA A 22 14.47 -6.12 6.01
CA ALA A 22 13.19 -6.04 6.70
C ALA A 22 12.29 -4.98 6.06
N VAL A 23 10.99 -5.23 6.10
CA VAL A 23 9.94 -4.30 5.69
C VAL A 23 8.92 -4.22 6.83
N ASP A 24 8.75 -3.03 7.38
CA ASP A 24 7.79 -2.77 8.45
C ASP A 24 6.49 -2.22 7.89
N CYS A 25 5.37 -2.60 8.48
CA CYS A 25 4.06 -2.06 8.18
C CYS A 25 3.41 -1.54 9.46
N PHE A 26 2.86 -0.33 9.38
CA PHE A 26 2.18 0.35 10.47
C PHE A 26 0.79 0.79 10.03
N GLU A 27 -0.13 0.87 10.97
CA GLU A 27 -1.39 1.58 10.84
C GLU A 27 -1.20 3.01 11.37
N VAL A 28 -1.57 4.00 10.55
CA VAL A 28 -1.49 5.42 10.89
C VAL A 28 -2.82 5.88 11.49
N SER A 29 -2.75 6.53 12.66
CA SER A 29 -3.91 7.09 13.36
C SER A 29 -3.72 8.59 13.64
N THR A 30 -4.82 9.31 13.80
CA THR A 30 -4.82 10.72 14.24
C THR A 30 -4.72 10.88 15.77
N SER A 31 -4.71 9.79 16.52
CA SER A 31 -4.53 9.79 17.98
C SER A 31 -3.44 8.82 18.42
N GLU A 32 -2.89 9.02 19.62
CA GLU A 32 -1.88 8.13 20.19
C GLU A 32 -2.34 6.65 20.14
N PRO A 33 -1.44 5.72 19.75
CA PRO A 33 0.01 5.88 19.55
C PRO A 33 0.45 6.46 18.18
N PHE A 34 -0.45 6.98 17.34
CA PHE A 34 -0.25 7.51 15.97
C PHE A 34 0.26 6.49 14.94
N LEU A 35 1.17 5.59 15.33
CA LEU A 35 1.65 4.46 14.55
C LEU A 35 1.53 3.19 15.37
N SER A 36 0.72 2.25 14.88
CA SER A 36 0.59 0.91 15.47
C SER A 36 1.27 -0.10 14.55
N GLN A 37 2.25 -0.86 15.03
CA GLN A 37 2.92 -1.84 14.18
C GLN A 37 1.98 -3.00 13.83
N VAL A 38 1.74 -3.19 12.53
CA VAL A 38 0.91 -4.26 11.97
C VAL A 38 1.77 -5.47 11.66
N SER A 39 2.96 -5.26 11.08
CA SER A 39 3.88 -6.35 10.75
C SER A 39 5.34 -5.92 10.79
N HIS A 40 6.21 -6.87 11.10
CA HIS A 40 7.65 -6.81 10.83
C HIS A 40 8.02 -7.99 9.93
N CYS A 41 8.15 -7.74 8.63
CA CYS A 41 8.47 -8.77 7.65
C CYS A 41 9.98 -8.85 7.45
N LEU A 42 10.61 -9.93 7.90
CA LEU A 42 12.00 -10.22 7.58
C LEU A 42 12.10 -10.80 6.16
N THR A 43 12.99 -10.27 5.35
CA THR A 43 13.20 -10.68 3.97
C THR A 43 14.58 -11.33 3.84
N ASP A 44 14.72 -12.35 3.00
CA ASP A 44 16.00 -13.07 2.84
C ASP A 44 17.08 -12.26 2.11
N MET A 45 16.67 -11.20 1.39
CA MET A 45 17.53 -10.40 0.52
C MET A 45 17.50 -8.93 0.91
N SER A 46 18.60 -8.22 0.61
CA SER A 46 18.73 -6.79 0.84
C SER A 46 17.86 -5.99 -0.13
N THR A 47 17.09 -5.03 0.41
CA THR A 47 16.22 -4.15 -0.36
C THR A 47 17.04 -3.15 -1.18
N ARG A 48 16.77 -3.07 -2.48
CA ARG A 48 17.29 -2.04 -3.39
C ARG A 48 16.26 -0.96 -3.70
N GLY A 49 14.98 -1.30 -3.60
CA GLY A 49 13.86 -0.39 -3.74
C GLY A 49 12.56 -1.09 -3.40
N VAL A 50 11.49 -0.31 -3.26
CA VAL A 50 10.13 -0.81 -3.07
C VAL A 50 9.16 0.02 -3.90
N ALA A 51 8.08 -0.61 -4.35
CA ALA A 51 6.96 0.06 -5.00
C ALA A 51 5.64 -0.55 -4.55
N MET A 52 4.63 0.28 -4.32
CA MET A 52 3.28 -0.18 -4.02
C MET A 52 2.56 -0.55 -5.32
N VAL A 53 1.82 -1.66 -5.29
CA VAL A 53 0.93 -2.07 -6.37
C VAL A 53 -0.35 -1.21 -6.34
N PRO A 54 -0.86 -0.72 -7.49
CA PRO A 54 -2.10 0.04 -7.52
C PRO A 54 -3.29 -0.78 -7.00
N LYS A 55 -4.22 -0.13 -6.30
CA LYS A 55 -5.44 -0.74 -5.73
C LYS A 55 -6.24 -1.58 -6.71
N LEU A 56 -6.40 -1.07 -7.93
CA LEU A 56 -7.14 -1.73 -9.00
C LEU A 56 -6.51 -3.05 -9.48
N ALA A 57 -5.30 -3.39 -9.04
CA ALA A 57 -4.59 -4.61 -9.41
C ALA A 57 -4.48 -5.63 -8.26
N LEU A 58 -5.06 -5.36 -7.09
CA LEU A 58 -5.03 -6.28 -5.95
C LEU A 58 -6.00 -7.46 -6.12
N ASP A 59 -5.67 -8.60 -5.54
CA ASP A 59 -6.58 -9.75 -5.47
C ASP A 59 -7.62 -9.55 -4.36
N VAL A 60 -8.70 -8.85 -4.71
CA VAL A 60 -9.76 -8.48 -3.77
C VAL A 60 -10.52 -9.69 -3.20
N LEU A 61 -10.56 -10.81 -3.93
CA LEU A 61 -11.21 -12.04 -3.45
C LEU A 61 -10.36 -12.72 -2.37
N SER A 62 -9.04 -12.54 -2.41
CA SER A 62 -8.12 -13.04 -1.38
C SER A 62 -8.04 -12.15 -0.13
N CYS A 63 -8.84 -11.08 -0.05
CA CYS A 63 -8.74 -10.04 0.99
C CYS A 63 -7.39 -9.30 0.99
N GLU A 64 -6.70 -9.22 -0.15
CA GLU A 64 -5.47 -8.45 -0.28
C GLU A 64 -5.79 -6.95 -0.31
N VAL A 65 -5.32 -6.22 0.70
CA VAL A 65 -5.59 -4.78 0.86
C VAL A 65 -4.40 -3.91 0.46
N MET A 66 -3.20 -4.48 0.40
CA MET A 66 -1.98 -3.82 -0.07
C MET A 66 -0.99 -4.88 -0.57
N GLN A 67 -0.28 -4.59 -1.66
CA GLN A 67 0.88 -5.38 -2.08
C GLN A 67 2.06 -4.45 -2.37
N VAL A 68 3.24 -4.82 -1.87
CA VAL A 68 4.50 -4.13 -2.12
C VAL A 68 5.44 -5.02 -2.90
N LEU A 69 6.07 -4.47 -3.93
CA LEU A 69 7.11 -5.13 -4.72
C LEU A 69 8.48 -4.71 -4.19
N GLN A 70 9.19 -5.62 -3.53
CA GLN A 70 10.56 -5.43 -3.10
C GLN A 70 11.50 -5.74 -4.26
N LEU A 71 12.30 -4.76 -4.69
CA LEU A 71 13.42 -4.98 -5.59
C LEU A 71 14.62 -5.44 -4.79
N THR A 72 15.22 -6.57 -5.19
CA THR A 72 16.47 -7.10 -4.65
C THR A 72 17.55 -7.08 -5.73
N ASP A 73 18.74 -7.62 -5.44
CA ASP A 73 19.80 -7.74 -6.45
C ASP A 73 19.43 -8.68 -7.61
N ASN A 74 18.59 -9.69 -7.35
CA ASN A 74 18.41 -10.81 -8.29
C ASN A 74 16.96 -10.97 -8.77
N CYS A 75 15.98 -10.45 -8.03
CA CYS A 75 14.57 -10.60 -8.34
C CYS A 75 13.69 -9.50 -7.72
N ILE A 76 12.43 -9.47 -8.14
CA ILE A 76 11.36 -8.72 -7.49
C ILE A 76 10.58 -9.70 -6.62
N VAL A 77 10.42 -9.39 -5.35
CA VAL A 77 9.68 -10.20 -4.37
C VAL A 77 8.39 -9.47 -3.99
N PRO A 78 7.20 -10.02 -4.28
CA PRO A 78 5.94 -9.45 -3.81
C PRO A 78 5.73 -9.76 -2.31
N ILE A 79 5.26 -8.74 -1.57
CA ILE A 79 4.87 -8.83 -0.16
C ILE A 79 3.41 -8.39 -0.09
N SER A 80 2.52 -9.35 0.17
CA SER A 80 1.07 -9.13 0.22
C SER A 80 0.60 -8.98 1.67
N TYR A 81 -0.23 -7.95 1.89
CA TYR A 81 -0.94 -7.72 3.15
C TYR A 81 -2.40 -8.10 2.95
N GLN A 82 -2.82 -9.18 3.63
CA GLN A 82 -4.16 -9.73 3.54
C GLN A 82 -4.88 -9.62 4.89
N VAL A 83 -6.15 -9.22 4.86
CA VAL A 83 -6.99 -9.20 6.07
C VAL A 83 -7.64 -10.57 6.26
N PRO A 84 -7.38 -11.29 7.37
CA PRO A 84 -7.99 -12.59 7.60
C PRO A 84 -9.51 -12.47 7.74
N ARG A 85 -10.27 -13.08 6.82
CA ARG A 85 -11.74 -13.12 6.85
C ARG A 85 -12.25 -14.56 6.77
N LYS A 86 -13.52 -14.75 7.09
CA LYS A 86 -14.23 -16.00 6.78
C LYS A 86 -14.58 -15.99 5.30
N HIS A 87 -14.62 -17.17 4.67
CA HIS A 87 -14.96 -17.33 3.26
C HIS A 87 -14.06 -16.56 2.27
N THR A 88 -12.80 -16.29 2.64
CA THR A 88 -11.80 -15.74 1.72
C THR A 88 -11.75 -16.57 0.42
N GLY A 89 -11.80 -15.88 -0.72
CA GLY A 89 -11.83 -16.46 -2.06
C GLY A 89 -13.23 -16.87 -2.55
N GLN A 90 -14.29 -16.69 -1.75
CA GLN A 90 -15.66 -17.09 -2.11
C GLN A 90 -16.62 -15.90 -2.20
N GLU A 91 -16.41 -14.86 -1.39
CA GLU A 91 -17.24 -13.66 -1.38
C GLU A 91 -16.38 -12.39 -1.42
N PHE A 92 -16.99 -11.30 -1.89
CA PHE A 92 -16.38 -9.98 -1.87
C PHE A 92 -16.70 -9.28 -0.55
N HIS A 93 -15.67 -8.76 0.12
CA HIS A 93 -15.80 -8.04 1.40
C HIS A 93 -15.67 -6.54 1.15
N ASP A 94 -16.80 -5.90 0.86
CA ASP A 94 -16.88 -4.47 0.51
C ASP A 94 -16.35 -3.53 1.61
N ASP A 95 -16.46 -3.92 2.87
CA ASP A 95 -15.93 -3.17 4.02
C ASP A 95 -14.40 -2.98 4.00
N LEU A 96 -13.67 -3.78 3.22
CA LEU A 96 -12.22 -3.66 3.05
C LEU A 96 -11.80 -2.70 1.92
N TYR A 97 -12.74 -2.31 1.05
CA TYR A 97 -12.43 -1.62 -0.21
C TYR A 97 -13.31 -0.37 -0.36
N PRO A 98 -12.96 0.76 0.29
CA PRO A 98 -13.62 2.02 0.03
C PRO A 98 -13.42 2.45 -1.44
N ASP A 99 -14.15 3.49 -1.86
CA ASP A 99 -13.92 4.10 -3.17
C ASP A 99 -12.47 4.59 -3.27
N THR A 100 -11.71 4.00 -4.20
CA THR A 100 -10.30 4.33 -4.46
C THR A 100 -10.17 5.29 -5.65
N VAL A 101 -9.06 6.03 -5.70
CA VAL A 101 -8.69 6.86 -6.86
C VAL A 101 -8.71 6.04 -8.16
N GLY A 102 -9.50 6.51 -9.12
CA GLY A 102 -9.63 5.90 -10.44
C GLY A 102 -8.53 6.28 -11.43
N THR A 103 -8.67 5.87 -12.68
CA THR A 103 -7.71 6.17 -13.76
C THR A 103 -8.01 7.49 -14.49
N THR A 104 -9.11 8.16 -14.14
CA THR A 104 -9.53 9.42 -14.76
C THR A 104 -9.02 10.61 -13.93
N PRO A 105 -8.29 11.56 -14.54
CA PRO A 105 -7.84 12.74 -13.83
C PRO A 105 -9.02 13.64 -13.45
N ALA A 106 -9.04 14.17 -12.23
CA ALA A 106 -10.09 15.08 -11.73
C ALA A 106 -10.17 16.40 -12.50
N MET A 107 -9.08 16.82 -13.13
CA MET A 107 -8.98 18.06 -13.88
C MET A 107 -7.87 18.02 -14.93
N SER A 108 -7.88 18.97 -15.86
CA SER A 108 -6.77 19.18 -16.79
C SER A 108 -5.60 19.92 -16.12
N ALA A 109 -4.42 19.84 -16.73
CA ALA A 109 -3.24 20.55 -16.26
C ALA A 109 -3.45 22.07 -16.21
N GLU A 110 -4.19 22.64 -17.16
CA GLU A 110 -4.48 24.08 -17.22
C GLU A 110 -5.42 24.53 -16.09
N GLU A 111 -6.40 23.70 -15.72
CA GLU A 111 -7.28 23.97 -14.57
C GLU A 111 -6.47 23.99 -13.26
N TRP A 112 -5.59 23.01 -13.07
CA TRP A 112 -4.71 22.95 -11.92
C TRP A 112 -3.75 24.16 -11.85
N TRP A 113 -3.13 24.53 -12.98
CA TRP A 113 -2.22 25.67 -13.06
C TRP A 113 -2.87 27.01 -12.70
N LYS A 114 -4.19 27.11 -12.90
CA LYS A 114 -5.00 28.28 -12.50
C LYS A 114 -5.47 28.23 -11.04
N GLY A 115 -5.02 27.25 -10.26
CA GLY A 115 -5.36 27.06 -8.85
C GLY A 115 -6.53 26.11 -8.58
N GLY A 116 -6.94 25.30 -9.56
CA GLY A 116 -7.94 24.24 -9.35
C GLY A 116 -7.46 23.18 -8.36
N ASN A 117 -8.34 22.73 -7.45
CA ASN A 117 -8.05 21.71 -6.44
C ASN A 117 -9.22 20.74 -6.25
N LYS A 118 -9.47 19.89 -7.25
CA LYS A 118 -10.45 18.81 -7.28
C LYS A 118 -9.73 17.48 -6.99
N GLN A 119 -10.34 16.63 -6.19
CA GLN A 119 -9.87 15.26 -5.94
C GLN A 119 -10.55 14.28 -6.92
N SER A 120 -9.81 13.26 -7.33
CA SER A 120 -10.27 12.15 -8.19
C SER A 120 -10.91 11.04 -7.38
#